data_AF-A0A1Y6KVY1-F1
#
_entry.id   AF-A0A1Y6KVY1-F1
#
_cell.length_a   1.000
_cell.length_b   1.000
_cell.length_c   1.000
_cell.angle_alpha   90.00
_cell.angle_beta   90.00
_cell.angle_gamma   90.00
#
_symmetry.space_group_name_H-M   'P 1'
#
loop_
_entity.id
_entity.type
_entity.pdbx_description
1 polymer ?
#
loop_
_entity_poly.entity_id
_entity_poly.type
_entity_poly.pdbx_seq_one_letter_code
_entity_poly.pdbx_strand_id
1 'polypeptide(L)'
;MKDAQLFIIGVCLLPSMFIAPAMAKTSMDSILESQAIPCSSELIQLADATLKTNPHRILSYTDKSDDIHLFNALAVTSYRDRDSHVSFHGVKNTAGRCDTSVTESYVLQTSCSDARHEAFSKWDFQGKLNDRTYVLNSKRIKGKQAFLTDQLPNICLVTTRQLISN
;
A
#
# COMPACT_ATOMS: atom_id res chain seq x y z
N MET A 1 60.88 -17.09 -32.10
CA MET A 1 59.59 -17.78 -31.88
C MET A 1 59.09 -17.38 -30.49
N LYS A 2 57.81 -17.03 -30.40
CA LYS A 2 57.10 -16.28 -29.36
C LYS A 2 57.37 -16.67 -27.90
N ASP A 3 57.57 -15.65 -27.07
CA ASP A 3 57.45 -15.67 -25.61
C ASP A 3 56.00 -15.95 -25.17
N ALA A 4 55.84 -16.83 -24.18
CA ALA A 4 54.56 -17.13 -23.55
C ALA A 4 54.52 -16.50 -22.15
N GLN A 5 53.74 -15.43 -22.00
CA GLN A 5 53.45 -14.82 -20.70
C GLN A 5 52.20 -15.46 -20.08
N LEU A 6 52.37 -16.04 -18.89
CA LEU A 6 51.29 -16.45 -17.99
C LEU A 6 50.54 -15.21 -17.48
N PHE A 7 49.22 -15.18 -17.65
CA PHE A 7 48.32 -14.31 -16.88
C PHE A 7 47.51 -15.18 -15.92
N ILE A 8 47.84 -15.12 -14.62
CA ILE A 8 47.02 -15.68 -13.54
C ILE A 8 45.92 -14.65 -13.27
N ILE A 9 44.69 -14.97 -13.67
CA ILE A 9 43.49 -14.18 -13.37
C ILE A 9 43.12 -14.44 -11.91
N GLY A 10 43.37 -13.44 -11.05
CA GLY A 10 42.93 -13.43 -9.67
C GLY A 10 41.41 -13.32 -9.58
N VAL A 11 40.77 -14.37 -9.09
CA VAL A 11 39.33 -14.39 -8.79
C VAL A 11 39.10 -13.63 -7.48
N CYS A 12 38.65 -12.38 -7.56
CA CYS A 12 38.14 -11.64 -6.41
C CYS A 12 36.77 -12.19 -5.99
N LEU A 13 36.76 -13.00 -4.91
CA LEU A 13 35.55 -13.38 -4.17
C LEU A 13 35.02 -12.16 -3.40
N LEU A 14 34.07 -11.42 -3.98
CA LEU A 14 33.31 -10.40 -3.24
C LEU A 14 32.26 -11.09 -2.36
N PRO A 15 32.26 -10.89 -1.04
CA PRO A 15 31.22 -11.42 -0.17
C PRO A 15 29.90 -10.70 -0.48
N SER A 16 28.92 -11.47 -0.95
CA SER A 16 27.54 -11.00 -1.15
C SER A 16 26.93 -10.66 0.21
N MET A 17 27.06 -9.41 0.66
CA MET A 17 26.29 -8.88 1.78
C MET A 17 24.82 -8.84 1.36
N PHE A 18 24.05 -9.82 1.82
CA PHE A 18 22.60 -9.78 1.78
C PHE A 18 22.11 -8.71 2.77
N ILE A 19 21.97 -7.48 2.30
CA ILE A 19 21.26 -6.43 3.05
C ILE A 19 19.78 -6.80 3.05
N ALA A 20 19.30 -7.38 4.15
CA ALA A 20 17.87 -7.55 4.35
C ALA A 20 17.24 -6.14 4.40
N PRO A 21 16.17 -5.87 3.62
CA PRO A 21 15.49 -4.59 3.71
C PRO A 21 14.85 -4.47 5.09
N ALA A 22 15.33 -3.54 5.90
CA ALA A 22 14.65 -3.16 7.14
C ALA A 22 13.29 -2.53 6.77
N MET A 23 12.20 -3.21 7.12
CA MET A 23 10.85 -2.64 7.02
C MET A 23 10.76 -1.51 8.05
N ALA A 24 10.34 -0.32 7.60
CA ALA A 24 10.24 0.84 8.47
C ALA A 24 9.01 0.70 9.38
N LYS A 25 9.20 0.86 10.69
CA LYS A 25 8.11 0.84 11.67
C LYS A 25 7.08 1.93 11.36
N THR A 26 5.80 1.57 11.35
CA THR A 26 4.66 2.47 11.14
C THR A 26 3.90 2.69 12.44
N SER A 27 2.93 3.60 12.42
CA SER A 27 2.04 3.82 13.56
C SER A 27 1.10 2.62 13.80
N MET A 28 0.97 1.69 12.85
CA MET A 28 0.26 0.43 13.07
C MET A 28 1.00 -0.45 14.09
N ASP A 29 2.33 -0.47 14.05
CA ASP A 29 3.14 -1.20 15.04
C ASP A 29 2.92 -0.65 16.45
N SER A 30 2.77 0.68 16.59
CA SER A 30 2.46 1.31 17.88
C SER A 30 1.07 0.96 18.42
N ILE A 31 0.08 0.69 17.55
CA ILE A 31 -1.23 0.19 17.98
C ILE A 31 -1.09 -1.24 18.50
N LEU A 32 -0.29 -2.07 17.84
CA LEU A 32 -0.07 -3.47 18.26
C LEU A 32 0.67 -3.59 19.58
N GLU A 33 1.52 -2.62 19.90
CA GLU A 33 2.17 -2.51 21.21
C GLU A 33 1.18 -2.13 22.33
N SER A 34 0.07 -1.44 22.01
CA SER A 34 -0.89 -0.94 23.01
C SER A 34 -2.14 -1.80 23.15
N GLN A 35 -2.53 -2.57 22.12
CA GLN A 35 -3.70 -3.44 22.15
C GLN A 35 -3.56 -4.63 21.20
N ALA A 36 -4.19 -5.75 21.56
CA ALA A 36 -4.38 -6.86 20.64
C ALA A 36 -5.42 -6.48 19.57
N ILE A 37 -5.11 -6.73 18.30
CA ILE A 37 -6.06 -6.53 17.19
C ILE A 37 -6.12 -7.78 16.32
N PRO A 38 -7.28 -8.13 15.74
CA PRO A 38 -7.38 -9.21 14.77
C PRO A 38 -6.54 -8.89 13.52
N CYS A 39 -5.98 -9.93 12.89
CA CYS A 39 -5.29 -9.81 11.60
C CYS A 39 -4.07 -8.88 11.59
N SER A 40 -3.38 -8.79 12.73
CA SER A 40 -2.23 -7.91 12.94
C SER A 40 -1.14 -8.07 11.87
N SER A 41 -0.79 -9.31 11.49
CA SER A 41 0.23 -9.59 10.48
C SER A 41 -0.08 -8.99 9.11
N GLU A 42 -1.32 -9.15 8.64
CA GLU A 42 -1.79 -8.61 7.38
C GLU A 42 -1.90 -7.09 7.44
N LEU A 43 -2.37 -6.55 8.57
CA LEU A 43 -2.49 -5.12 8.79
C LEU A 43 -1.13 -4.40 8.79
N ILE A 44 -0.09 -4.99 9.40
CA ILE A 44 1.29 -4.47 9.33
C ILE A 44 1.77 -4.43 7.88
N GLN A 45 1.63 -5.54 7.13
CA GLN A 45 2.07 -5.59 5.74
C GLN A 45 1.38 -4.53 4.87
N LEU A 46 0.08 -4.31 5.07
CA LEU A 46 -0.66 -3.25 4.40
C LEU A 46 -0.18 -1.85 4.83
N ALA A 47 0.09 -1.64 6.12
CA ALA A 47 0.58 -0.38 6.66
C ALA A 47 1.97 -0.04 6.10
N ASP A 48 2.91 -1.00 6.11
CA ASP A 48 4.28 -0.82 5.60
C ASP A 48 4.27 -0.46 4.11
N ALA A 49 3.43 -1.14 3.32
CA ALA A 49 3.32 -0.89 1.89
C ALA A 49 2.67 0.46 1.57
N THR A 50 1.73 0.91 2.40
CA THR A 50 0.91 2.11 2.15
C THR A 50 1.53 3.36 2.75
N LEU A 51 1.87 3.32 4.04
CA LEU A 51 2.40 4.45 4.81
C LEU A 51 3.91 4.63 4.59
N LYS A 52 4.66 3.53 4.43
CA LYS A 52 6.12 3.54 4.24
C LYS A 52 6.80 4.37 5.35
N THR A 53 7.80 5.17 4.98
CA THR A 53 8.47 6.14 5.84
C THR A 53 7.83 7.53 5.81
N ASN A 54 6.65 7.69 5.20
CA ASN A 54 6.01 9.01 5.10
C ASN A 54 5.54 9.46 6.50
N PRO A 55 5.52 10.77 6.81
CA PRO A 55 4.85 11.26 8.01
C PRO A 55 3.39 10.79 8.03
N HIS A 56 2.97 10.20 9.13
CA HIS A 56 1.61 9.73 9.29
C HIS A 56 1.19 9.69 10.76
N ARG A 57 -0.12 9.71 10.99
CA ARG A 57 -0.75 9.43 12.28
C ARG A 57 -1.95 8.54 12.05
N ILE A 58 -2.22 7.66 13.00
CA ILE A 58 -3.33 6.72 12.95
C ILE A 58 -4.22 6.89 14.18
N LEU A 59 -5.52 6.81 13.96
CA LEU A 59 -6.56 6.75 14.97
C LEU A 59 -7.25 5.40 14.81
N SER A 60 -6.96 4.47 15.71
CA SER A 60 -7.66 3.19 15.79
C SER A 60 -8.95 3.32 16.58
N TYR A 61 -9.96 2.57 16.17
CA TYR A 61 -11.07 2.27 17.05
C TYR A 61 -10.59 1.27 18.12
N THR A 62 -10.76 1.64 19.38
CA THR A 62 -10.47 0.76 20.52
C THR A 62 -11.79 0.20 21.02
N ASP A 63 -12.00 -1.10 20.78
CA ASP A 63 -13.08 -1.83 21.44
C ASP A 63 -12.61 -2.21 22.86
N LYS A 64 -13.54 -2.17 23.83
CA LYS A 64 -13.30 -2.60 25.22
C LYS A 64 -13.65 -4.07 25.46
N SER A 65 -14.17 -4.75 24.44
CA SER A 65 -14.47 -6.18 24.47
C SER A 65 -13.20 -7.01 24.32
N ASP A 66 -13.13 -8.14 25.02
CA ASP A 66 -12.06 -9.14 24.85
C ASP A 66 -12.24 -9.97 23.56
N ASP A 67 -13.40 -9.86 22.91
CA ASP A 67 -13.77 -10.61 21.71
C ASP A 67 -13.81 -9.71 20.46
N ILE A 68 -12.64 -9.19 20.07
CA ILE A 68 -12.50 -8.26 18.93
C ILE A 68 -12.36 -9.04 17.63
N HIS A 69 -13.46 -9.17 16.89
CA HIS A 69 -13.44 -9.75 15.53
C HIS A 69 -13.16 -8.73 14.44
N LEU A 70 -13.31 -7.43 14.73
CA LEU A 70 -13.18 -6.34 13.77
C LEU A 70 -12.18 -5.30 14.26
N PHE A 71 -11.25 -4.96 13.39
CA PHE A 71 -10.38 -3.80 13.54
C PHE A 71 -10.72 -2.74 12.48
N ASN A 72 -10.76 -1.49 12.90
CA ASN A 72 -10.82 -0.33 12.03
C ASN A 72 -9.86 0.76 12.52
N ALA A 73 -9.19 1.40 11.57
CA ALA A 73 -8.43 2.61 11.86
C ALA A 73 -8.48 3.58 10.68
N LEU A 74 -8.38 4.87 10.99
CA LEU A 74 -8.19 5.94 10.02
C LEU A 74 -6.81 6.57 10.26
N ALA A 75 -6.03 6.71 9.22
CA ALA A 75 -4.76 7.40 9.22
C ALA A 75 -4.80 8.59 8.26
N VAL A 76 -3.98 9.59 8.58
CA VAL A 76 -3.60 10.66 7.65
C VAL A 76 -2.11 10.53 7.41
N THR A 77 -1.71 10.55 6.13
CA THR A 77 -0.30 10.57 5.73
C THR A 77 -0.06 11.64 4.68
N SER A 78 1.16 12.14 4.59
CA SER A 78 1.54 13.18 3.63
C SER A 78 2.68 12.68 2.74
N TYR A 79 2.53 12.82 1.43
CA TYR A 79 3.58 12.51 0.45
C TYR A 79 3.63 13.56 -0.65
N ARG A 80 4.79 14.20 -0.85
CA ARG A 80 5.02 15.26 -1.85
C ARG A 80 3.92 16.33 -1.81
N ASP A 81 3.71 16.90 -0.62
CA ASP A 81 2.76 17.99 -0.35
C ASP A 81 1.28 17.65 -0.59
N ARG A 82 0.97 16.36 -0.60
CA ARG A 82 -0.40 15.86 -0.66
C ARG A 82 -0.72 15.03 0.57
N ASP A 83 -1.77 15.43 1.26
CA ASP A 83 -2.37 14.61 2.30
C ASP A 83 -3.28 13.54 1.68
N SER A 84 -3.25 12.36 2.27
CA SER A 84 -4.17 11.28 1.96
C SER A 84 -4.82 10.74 3.23
N HIS A 85 -6.08 10.36 3.09
CA HIS A 85 -6.80 9.63 4.12
C HIS A 85 -6.67 8.14 3.83
N VAL A 86 -6.22 7.37 4.82
CA VAL A 86 -5.98 5.93 4.69
C VAL A 86 -6.82 5.19 5.74
N SER A 87 -7.76 4.36 5.32
CA SER A 87 -8.52 3.50 6.24
C SER A 87 -8.02 2.06 6.18
N PHE A 88 -7.76 1.49 7.35
CA PHE A 88 -7.41 0.09 7.52
C PHE A 88 -8.59 -0.67 8.12
N HIS A 89 -8.85 -1.86 7.59
CA HIS A 89 -9.84 -2.78 8.13
C HIS A 89 -9.25 -4.18 8.21
N GLY A 90 -9.54 -4.88 9.29
CA GLY A 90 -9.22 -6.30 9.42
C GLY A 90 -10.33 -7.03 10.14
N VAL A 91 -10.79 -8.14 9.59
CA VAL A 91 -11.82 -8.98 10.19
C VAL A 91 -11.43 -10.45 10.11
N LYS A 92 -11.68 -11.20 11.18
CA LYS A 92 -11.63 -12.67 11.14
C LYS A 92 -12.95 -13.18 10.58
N ASN A 93 -12.90 -13.91 9.47
CA ASN A 93 -14.09 -14.54 8.89
C ASN A 93 -14.49 -15.81 9.65
N THR A 94 -15.62 -16.40 9.25
CA THR A 94 -16.18 -17.60 9.89
C THR A 94 -15.29 -18.83 9.80
N ALA A 95 -14.32 -18.84 8.88
CA ALA A 95 -13.29 -19.89 8.77
C ALA A 95 -12.05 -19.60 9.64
N GLY A 96 -12.07 -18.53 10.43
CA GLY A 96 -10.94 -18.08 11.25
C GLY A 96 -9.82 -17.40 10.47
N ARG A 97 -10.01 -17.15 9.17
CA ARG A 97 -9.01 -16.50 8.31
C ARG A 97 -9.21 -14.98 8.26
N CYS A 98 -8.19 -14.27 7.81
CA CYS A 98 -8.17 -12.82 7.82
C CYS A 98 -8.57 -12.22 6.48
N ASP A 99 -9.64 -11.42 6.50
CA ASP A 99 -10.01 -10.52 5.42
C ASP A 99 -9.60 -9.11 5.83
N THR A 100 -8.60 -8.56 5.13
CA THR A 100 -8.07 -7.22 5.41
C THR A 100 -8.15 -6.33 4.19
N SER A 101 -8.24 -5.03 4.45
CA SER A 101 -8.24 -4.04 3.40
C SER A 101 -7.57 -2.75 3.84
N VAL A 102 -6.95 -2.08 2.88
CA VAL A 102 -6.52 -0.70 3.00
C VAL A 102 -7.15 0.10 1.87
N THR A 103 -7.71 1.26 2.21
CA THR A 103 -8.23 2.22 1.24
C THR A 103 -7.56 3.55 1.46
N GLU A 104 -6.92 4.09 0.43
CA GLU A 104 -6.28 5.41 0.47
C GLU A 104 -7.03 6.35 -0.48
N SER A 105 -7.42 7.53 -0.01
CA SER A 105 -8.04 8.57 -0.82
C SER A 105 -7.26 9.88 -0.77
N TYR A 106 -7.07 10.50 -1.93
CA TYR A 106 -6.40 11.79 -2.07
C TYR A 106 -6.87 12.54 -3.31
N VAL A 107 -6.53 13.82 -3.38
CA VAL A 107 -6.89 14.68 -4.52
C VAL A 107 -5.66 14.98 -5.37
N LEU A 108 -5.83 14.93 -6.69
CA LEU A 108 -4.87 15.44 -7.66
C LEU A 108 -5.42 16.72 -8.32
N GLN A 109 -4.56 17.71 -8.48
CA GLN A 109 -4.87 18.96 -9.19
C GLN A 109 -4.69 18.78 -10.71
N THR A 110 -5.38 17.78 -11.27
CA THR A 110 -5.43 17.48 -12.70
C THR A 110 -6.74 16.76 -13.04
N SER A 111 -7.08 16.62 -14.32
CA SER A 111 -8.24 15.86 -14.77
C SER A 111 -8.06 14.36 -14.49
N CYS A 112 -9.12 13.57 -14.30
CA CYS A 112 -8.93 12.13 -14.12
C CYS A 112 -8.45 11.42 -15.40
N SER A 113 -8.68 11.99 -16.59
CA SER A 113 -8.10 11.50 -17.83
C SER A 113 -6.57 11.63 -17.85
N ASP A 114 -6.04 12.76 -17.41
CA ASP A 114 -4.60 13.00 -17.35
C ASP A 114 -3.97 12.18 -16.23
N ALA A 115 -4.60 12.14 -15.04
CA ALA A 115 -4.17 11.25 -13.96
C ALA A 115 -4.10 9.78 -14.44
N ARG A 116 -5.11 9.32 -15.20
CA ARG A 116 -5.10 7.98 -15.79
C ARG A 116 -3.93 7.79 -16.74
N HIS A 117 -3.62 8.75 -17.59
CA HIS A 117 -2.53 8.66 -18.55
C HIS A 117 -1.15 8.69 -17.87
N GLU A 118 -0.95 9.60 -16.93
CA GLU A 118 0.36 9.86 -16.32
C GLU A 118 0.69 8.87 -15.20
N ALA A 119 -0.24 8.68 -14.25
CA ALA A 119 0.00 7.89 -13.03
C ALA A 119 -0.53 6.45 -13.11
N PHE A 120 -1.56 6.21 -13.93
CA PHE A 120 -2.24 4.91 -14.00
C PHE A 120 -2.18 4.24 -15.39
N SER A 121 -1.30 4.66 -16.29
CA SER A 121 -1.18 4.08 -17.65
C SER A 121 -0.89 2.58 -17.66
N LYS A 122 -0.26 2.06 -16.60
CA LYS A 122 0.06 0.64 -16.44
C LYS A 122 -1.05 -0.16 -15.76
N TRP A 123 -2.19 0.44 -15.45
CA TRP A 123 -3.34 -0.23 -14.85
C TRP A 123 -4.36 -0.63 -15.92
N ASP A 124 -5.07 -1.72 -15.70
CA ASP A 124 -6.15 -2.15 -16.60
C ASP A 124 -7.42 -1.37 -16.32
N PHE A 125 -8.02 -0.82 -17.37
CA PHE A 125 -9.33 -0.19 -17.28
C PHE A 125 -10.41 -1.27 -17.20
N GLN A 126 -11.16 -1.30 -16.10
CA GLN A 126 -12.25 -2.26 -15.89
C GLN A 126 -13.60 -1.73 -16.38
N GLY A 127 -13.78 -0.41 -16.34
CA GLY A 127 -15.05 0.23 -16.68
C GLY A 127 -15.33 1.46 -15.83
N LYS A 128 -16.61 1.80 -15.71
CA LYS A 128 -17.08 2.96 -14.96
C LYS A 128 -18.16 2.54 -13.96
N LEU A 129 -18.16 3.12 -12.75
CA LEU A 129 -19.28 2.97 -11.80
C LEU A 129 -20.41 3.97 -12.06
N ASN A 130 -20.09 5.08 -12.71
CA ASN A 130 -20.99 6.09 -13.23
C ASN A 130 -20.22 6.93 -14.27
N ASP A 131 -20.83 7.96 -14.86
CA ASP A 131 -20.18 8.75 -15.91
C ASP A 131 -18.85 9.41 -15.52
N ARG A 132 -18.66 9.67 -14.22
CA ARG A 132 -17.53 10.40 -13.63
C ARG A 132 -16.48 9.52 -12.93
N THR A 133 -16.76 8.25 -12.67
CA THR A 133 -15.88 7.38 -11.88
C THR A 133 -15.33 6.22 -12.71
N TYR A 134 -14.05 6.28 -13.05
CA TYR A 134 -13.31 5.19 -13.68
C TYR A 134 -12.89 4.15 -12.64
N VAL A 135 -12.92 2.87 -13.00
CA VAL A 135 -12.40 1.76 -12.21
C VAL A 135 -11.21 1.15 -12.92
N LEU A 136 -10.10 1.03 -12.20
CA LEU A 136 -8.84 0.48 -12.67
C LEU A 136 -8.38 -0.67 -11.78
N ASN A 137 -7.79 -1.71 -12.37
CA ASN A 137 -7.15 -2.80 -11.66
C ASN A 137 -5.63 -2.77 -11.84
N SER A 138 -4.90 -3.03 -10.76
CA SER A 138 -3.44 -3.09 -10.82
C SER A 138 -3.01 -4.37 -11.51
N LYS A 139 -2.14 -4.24 -12.54
CA LYS A 139 -1.45 -5.40 -13.13
C LYS A 139 -0.42 -6.02 -12.21
N ARG A 140 0.11 -5.22 -11.28
CA ARG A 140 1.27 -5.58 -10.44
C ARG A 140 0.85 -6.17 -9.09
N ILE A 141 -0.22 -5.64 -8.50
CA ILE A 141 -0.63 -6.00 -7.15
C ILE A 141 -2.01 -6.63 -7.21
N LYS A 142 -2.08 -7.94 -6.95
CA LYS A 142 -3.34 -8.69 -6.92
C LYS A 142 -4.31 -8.06 -5.91
N GLY A 143 -5.57 -7.94 -6.29
CA GLY A 143 -6.61 -7.38 -5.41
C GLY A 143 -6.53 -5.87 -5.20
N LYS A 144 -5.62 -5.15 -5.90
CA LYS A 144 -5.51 -3.69 -5.83
C LYS A 144 -6.26 -3.01 -6.97
N GLN A 145 -7.07 -2.02 -6.61
CA GLN A 145 -7.91 -1.24 -7.50
C GLN A 145 -7.68 0.25 -7.28
N ALA A 146 -8.00 1.06 -8.30
CA ALA A 146 -8.07 2.49 -8.20
C ALA A 146 -9.40 2.98 -8.79
N PHE A 147 -9.96 4.00 -8.16
CA PHE A 147 -11.17 4.69 -8.54
C PHE A 147 -10.79 6.14 -8.79
N LEU A 148 -10.97 6.61 -10.02
CA LEU A 148 -10.68 7.99 -10.40
C LEU A 148 -12.01 8.68 -10.64
N THR A 149 -12.36 9.64 -9.77
CA THR A 149 -13.63 10.36 -9.85
C THR A 149 -13.40 11.83 -10.15
N ASP A 150 -13.89 12.30 -11.29
CA ASP A 150 -13.83 13.71 -11.64
C ASP A 150 -14.62 14.51 -10.60
N GLN A 151 -14.00 15.45 -9.90
CA GLN A 151 -14.67 16.37 -8.95
C GLN A 151 -14.98 17.71 -9.61
N LEU A 152 -13.99 18.27 -10.30
CA LEU A 152 -14.02 19.46 -11.16
C LEU A 152 -13.16 19.18 -12.40
N PRO A 153 -13.20 20.01 -13.46
CA PRO A 153 -12.43 19.75 -14.69
C PRO A 153 -10.94 19.44 -14.47
N ASN A 154 -10.32 20.07 -13.47
CA ASN A 154 -8.91 19.90 -13.14
C ASN A 154 -8.71 19.34 -11.72
N ILE A 155 -9.70 18.64 -11.16
CA ILE A 155 -9.58 18.00 -9.85
C ILE A 155 -10.06 16.55 -9.93
N CYS A 156 -9.14 15.63 -9.71
CA CYS A 156 -9.42 14.20 -9.65
C CYS A 156 -9.35 13.69 -8.21
N LEU A 157 -10.46 13.15 -7.70
CA LEU A 157 -10.45 12.36 -6.48
C LEU A 157 -9.98 10.95 -6.83
N VAL A 158 -8.88 10.54 -6.23
CA VAL A 158 -8.32 9.20 -6.38
C VAL A 158 -8.56 8.43 -5.11
N THR A 159 -9.17 7.26 -5.24
CA THR A 159 -9.26 6.27 -4.16
C THR A 159 -8.59 5.00 -4.63
N THR A 160 -7.57 4.51 -3.92
CA THR A 160 -7.03 3.16 -4.16
C THR A 160 -7.48 2.23 -3.06
N ARG A 161 -7.76 0.98 -3.41
CA ARG A 161 -8.17 -0.06 -2.46
C ARG A 161 -7.35 -1.31 -2.71
N GLN A 162 -6.81 -1.92 -1.68
CA GLN A 162 -6.19 -3.24 -1.75
C GLN A 162 -6.89 -4.17 -0.77
N LEU A 163 -7.37 -5.29 -1.29
CA LEU A 163 -8.00 -6.37 -0.54
C LEU A 163 -7.03 -7.54 -0.43
N ILE A 164 -6.84 -8.06 0.77
CA ILE A 164 -6.11 -9.31 1.04
C ILE A 164 -7.08 -10.24 1.77
N SER A 165 -7.36 -11.38 1.16
CA SER A 165 -8.17 -12.46 1.73
C SER A 165 -7.31 -13.71 1.73
N ASN A 166 -7.05 -14.24 2.92
CA ASN A 166 -6.28 -15.46 3.16
C ASN A 166 -7.20 -16.63 3.46
#